data_AF-A0A562GIM5-F1
#
_entry.id   AF-A0A562GIM5-F1
#
_cell.length_a   1.000
_cell.length_b   1.000
_cell.length_c   1.000
_cell.angle_alpha   90.00
_cell.angle_beta   90.00
_cell.angle_gamma   90.00
#
_symmetry.space_group_name_H-M   'P 1'
#
loop_
_entity.id
_entity.type
_entity.pdbx_description
1 polymer ?
#
loop_
_entity_poly.entity_id
_entity_poly.type
_entity_poly.pdbx_seq_one_letter_code
_entity_poly.pdbx_strand_id
1 'polypeptide(L)'
;MNFIFGFTILLLFQFVGTTLSQLLHLPLPGSLAGFVLLAIALATGLLPMHFIEPTANALLSKMSLFFIPAGVGLILYADLLFQNSVAIILTVLISTLIVLCLTGKIVDQVLPNPDKKVTPSD
;
A
#
# COMPACT_ATOMS: atom_id res chain seq x y z
N MET A 1 -14.84 -14.61 -17.81
CA MET A 1 -14.63 -15.61 -16.75
C MET A 1 -13.34 -15.37 -15.94
N ASN A 2 -12.49 -14.41 -16.33
CA ASN A 2 -11.17 -14.21 -15.69
C ASN A 2 -11.23 -13.32 -14.43
N PHE A 3 -12.25 -12.46 -14.29
CA PHE A 3 -12.39 -11.56 -13.15
C PHE A 3 -12.59 -12.31 -11.83
N ILE A 4 -13.47 -13.31 -11.82
CA ILE A 4 -13.70 -14.15 -10.62
C ILE A 4 -12.41 -14.87 -10.24
N PHE A 5 -11.68 -15.41 -11.21
CA PHE A 5 -10.41 -16.09 -10.98
C PHE A 5 -9.36 -15.16 -10.36
N GLY A 6 -9.14 -13.97 -10.94
CA GLY A 6 -8.23 -12.99 -10.36
C GLY A 6 -8.68 -12.51 -8.98
N PHE A 7 -9.98 -12.35 -8.75
CA PHE A 7 -10.52 -11.98 -7.45
C PHE A 7 -10.31 -13.06 -6.39
N THR A 8 -10.54 -14.33 -6.74
CA THR A 8 -10.26 -15.48 -5.87
C THR A 8 -8.79 -15.55 -5.51
N ILE A 9 -7.89 -15.30 -6.46
CA ILE A 9 -6.45 -15.23 -6.19
C ILE A 9 -6.14 -14.13 -5.17
N LEU A 10 -6.65 -12.91 -5.38
CA LEU A 10 -6.45 -11.80 -4.44
C LEU A 10 -6.94 -12.15 -3.03
N LEU A 11 -8.12 -12.76 -2.92
CA LEU A 11 -8.66 -13.22 -1.64
C LEU A 11 -7.84 -14.35 -1.01
N LEU A 12 -7.29 -15.27 -1.81
CA LEU A 12 -6.46 -16.36 -1.33
C LEU A 12 -5.15 -15.82 -0.74
N PHE A 13 -4.49 -14.88 -1.43
CA PHE A 13 -3.30 -14.21 -0.89
C PHE A 13 -3.61 -13.41 0.38
N GLN A 14 -4.76 -12.72 0.44
CA GLN A 14 -5.23 -12.06 1.65
C GLN A 14 -5.43 -13.05 2.81
N PHE A 15 -6.05 -14.20 2.55
CA PHE A 15 -6.32 -15.24 3.54
C PHE A 15 -5.02 -15.87 4.06
N VAL A 16 -4.12 -16.25 3.16
CA VAL A 16 -2.80 -16.80 3.51
C VAL A 16 -1.98 -15.78 4.28
N GLY A 17 -1.94 -14.52 3.84
CA GLY A 17 -1.24 -13.44 4.54
C GLY A 17 -1.78 -13.18 5.94
N THR A 18 -3.10 -13.27 6.12
CA THR A 18 -3.74 -13.12 7.44
C THR A 18 -3.39 -14.28 8.36
N THR A 19 -3.52 -15.50 7.86
CA THR A 19 -3.16 -16.71 8.61
C THR A 19 -1.69 -16.70 9.01
N LEU A 20 -0.81 -16.30 8.09
CA LEU A 20 0.63 -16.23 8.32
C LEU A 20 0.98 -15.13 9.33
N SER A 21 0.38 -13.94 9.21
CA SER A 21 0.55 -12.84 10.17
C SER A 21 0.14 -13.26 11.58
N GLN A 22 -0.98 -13.96 11.72
CA GLN A 22 -1.45 -14.49 13.01
C GLN A 22 -0.53 -15.58 13.55
N LEU A 23 -0.09 -16.52 12.71
CA LEU A 23 0.72 -17.66 13.15
C LEU A 23 2.14 -17.25 13.56
N LEU A 24 2.75 -16.32 12.82
CA LEU A 24 4.09 -15.79 13.10
C LEU A 24 4.06 -14.57 14.04
N HIS A 25 2.89 -14.14 14.51
CA HIS A 25 2.70 -12.96 15.37
C HIS A 25 3.38 -11.70 14.80
N LEU A 26 3.24 -11.45 13.49
CA LEU A 26 3.82 -10.25 12.89
C LEU A 26 3.12 -8.99 13.42
N PRO A 27 3.87 -7.90 13.65
CA PRO A 27 3.28 -6.61 14.04
C PRO A 27 2.51 -5.92 12.89
N LEU A 28 2.39 -6.58 11.73
CA LEU A 28 1.84 -6.04 10.50
C LEU A 28 0.44 -6.60 10.25
N PRO A 29 -0.49 -5.79 9.73
CA PRO A 29 -1.79 -6.28 9.31
C PRO A 29 -1.67 -7.43 8.31
N GLY A 30 -2.54 -8.45 8.44
CA GLY A 30 -2.57 -9.61 7.55
C GLY A 30 -2.69 -9.26 6.07
N SER A 31 -3.37 -8.16 5.75
CA SER A 31 -3.49 -7.64 4.38
C SER A 31 -2.16 -7.18 3.79
N LEU A 32 -1.29 -6.58 4.59
CA LEU A 32 0.04 -6.17 4.14
C LEU A 32 0.93 -7.40 3.91
N ALA A 33 0.84 -8.42 4.76
CA ALA A 33 1.52 -9.70 4.54
C ALA A 33 1.04 -10.38 3.24
N GLY A 34 -0.26 -10.38 2.98
CA GLY A 34 -0.84 -10.90 1.73
C GLY A 34 -0.35 -10.14 0.50
N PHE A 35 -0.22 -8.81 0.59
CA PHE A 35 0.36 -7.98 -0.47
C PHE A 35 1.83 -8.33 -0.74
N VAL A 36 2.64 -8.50 0.29
CA VAL A 36 4.05 -8.90 0.15
C VAL A 36 4.16 -10.29 -0.49
N LEU A 37 3.34 -11.25 -0.07
CA LEU A 37 3.30 -12.59 -0.67
C LEU A 37 2.91 -12.54 -2.15
N LEU A 38 1.90 -11.73 -2.48
CA LEU A 38 1.47 -11.53 -3.87
C LEU A 38 2.60 -10.91 -4.71
N ALA A 39 3.29 -9.90 -4.17
CA ALA A 39 4.43 -9.28 -4.83
C ALA A 39 5.57 -10.28 -5.08
N ILE A 40 5.87 -11.16 -4.12
CA ILE A 40 6.87 -12.22 -4.29
C ILE A 40 6.43 -13.20 -5.40
N ALA A 41 5.16 -13.63 -5.41
CA ALA A 41 4.64 -14.55 -6.42
C ALA A 41 4.68 -13.96 -7.84
N LEU A 42 4.45 -12.65 -7.95
CA LEU A 42 4.58 -11.89 -9.20
C LEU A 42 6.04 -11.72 -9.62
N ALA A 43 6.93 -11.35 -8.70
CA ALA A 43 8.36 -11.13 -8.96
C ALA A 43 9.09 -12.42 -9.36
N THR A 44 8.67 -13.56 -8.80
CA THR A 44 9.22 -14.88 -9.12
C THR A 44 8.64 -15.50 -10.40
N GLY A 45 7.64 -14.87 -11.01
CA GLY A 45 6.96 -15.39 -12.21
C GLY A 45 6.07 -16.60 -11.95
N LEU A 46 5.87 -17.00 -10.69
CA LEU A 46 4.92 -18.06 -10.31
C LEU A 46 3.49 -17.73 -10.75
N LEU A 47 3.17 -16.44 -10.83
CA LEU A 47 1.85 -15.95 -11.16
C LEU A 47 1.90 -14.92 -12.29
N PRO A 48 1.38 -15.26 -13.50
CA PRO A 48 1.36 -14.33 -14.62
C PRO A 48 0.49 -13.09 -14.34
N MET A 49 1.03 -11.90 -14.59
CA MET A 49 0.34 -10.61 -14.38
C MET A 49 -1.04 -10.55 -15.04
N HIS A 50 -1.20 -11.12 -16.24
CA HIS A 50 -2.44 -11.05 -17.01
C HIS A 50 -3.67 -11.65 -16.30
N PHE A 51 -3.47 -12.55 -15.32
CA PHE A 51 -4.57 -13.14 -14.56
C PHE A 51 -5.14 -12.20 -13.50
N ILE A 52 -4.30 -11.36 -12.90
CA ILE A 52 -4.68 -10.49 -11.77
C ILE A 52 -4.96 -9.08 -12.24
N GLU A 53 -4.16 -8.55 -13.16
CA GLU A 53 -4.19 -7.16 -13.59
C GLU A 53 -5.59 -6.63 -13.96
N PRO A 54 -6.43 -7.35 -14.75
CA PRO A 54 -7.77 -6.86 -15.07
C PRO A 54 -8.66 -6.73 -13.84
N THR A 55 -8.51 -7.65 -12.90
CA THR A 55 -9.29 -7.68 -11.66
C THR A 55 -8.81 -6.60 -10.69
N ALA A 56 -7.50 -6.50 -10.49
CA ALA A 56 -6.90 -5.47 -9.64
C ALA A 56 -7.25 -4.06 -10.14
N ASN A 57 -7.11 -3.79 -11.44
CA ASN A 57 -7.47 -2.49 -12.03
C ASN A 57 -8.96 -2.17 -11.86
N ALA A 58 -9.84 -3.15 -12.04
CA ALA A 58 -11.27 -2.96 -11.80
C ALA A 58 -11.57 -2.65 -10.32
N LEU A 59 -10.95 -3.33 -9.35
CA LEU A 59 -11.09 -2.99 -7.93
C LEU A 59 -10.52 -1.60 -7.62
N LEU A 60 -9.35 -1.27 -8.14
CA LEU A 60 -8.70 0.03 -7.96
C LEU A 60 -9.56 1.16 -8.52
N SER A 61 -10.19 0.97 -9.69
CA SER A 61 -11.11 1.93 -10.29
C SER A 61 -12.37 2.19 -9.43
N LYS A 62 -12.69 1.27 -8.51
CA LYS A 62 -13.82 1.35 -7.58
C LYS A 62 -13.38 1.62 -6.15
N MET A 63 -12.12 2.03 -5.90
CA MET A 63 -11.61 2.30 -4.55
C MET A 63 -12.45 3.28 -3.75
N SER A 64 -13.03 4.29 -4.40
CA SER A 64 -13.96 5.22 -3.75
C SER A 64 -15.13 4.51 -3.06
N LEU A 65 -15.66 3.42 -3.64
CA LEU A 65 -16.73 2.62 -3.03
C LEU A 65 -16.24 1.92 -1.75
N PHE A 66 -15.02 1.39 -1.74
CA PHE A 66 -14.43 0.73 -0.57
C PHE A 66 -14.09 1.71 0.56
N PHE A 67 -13.88 2.99 0.26
CA PHE A 67 -13.68 4.02 1.27
C PHE A 67 -14.97 4.46 1.97
N ILE A 68 -16.14 4.24 1.37
CA ILE A 68 -17.42 4.66 1.99
C ILE A 68 -17.65 3.96 3.34
N PRO A 69 -17.56 2.61 3.46
CA PRO A 69 -17.72 1.94 4.77
C PRO A 69 -16.70 2.41 5.81
N ALA A 70 -15.44 2.61 5.42
CA ALA A 70 -14.40 3.10 6.30
C ALA A 70 -14.70 4.53 6.79
N GLY A 71 -15.18 5.40 5.91
CA GLY A 71 -15.60 6.76 6.23
C GLY A 71 -16.82 6.83 7.14
N VAL A 72 -17.85 6.02 6.86
CA VAL A 72 -19.05 5.95 7.73
C VAL A 72 -18.68 5.45 9.13
N GLY A 73 -17.79 4.47 9.23
CA GLY A 73 -17.23 4.01 10.51
C GLY A 73 -16.55 5.13 11.31
N LEU A 74 -15.90 6.06 10.61
CA LEU A 74 -15.20 7.20 11.20
C LEU A 74 -16.17 8.23 11.81
N ILE A 75 -17.36 8.39 11.22
CA ILE A 75 -18.40 9.32 11.70
C ILE A 75 -18.91 8.92 13.10
N LEU A 76 -18.86 7.63 13.47
CA LEU A 76 -19.20 7.21 14.84
C LEU A 76 -18.30 7.83 15.90
N TYR A 77 -17.11 8.31 15.52
CA TYR A 77 -16.14 8.97 16.39
C TYR A 77 -15.97 10.46 16.04
N ALA A 78 -16.94 11.06 15.34
CA ALA A 78 -16.86 12.44 14.86
C ALA A 78 -16.55 13.45 15.97
N ASP A 79 -17.17 13.33 17.14
CA ASP A 79 -16.93 14.25 18.26
C ASP A 79 -15.47 14.25 18.74
N LEU A 80 -14.85 13.06 18.81
CA LEU A 80 -13.44 12.92 19.19
C LEU A 80 -12.51 13.52 18.12
N LEU A 81 -12.87 13.37 16.85
CA LEU A 81 -12.13 13.94 15.73
C LEU A 81 -12.23 15.46 15.70
N PHE A 82 -13.41 16.03 15.99
CA PHE A 82 -13.57 17.48 16.06
C PHE A 82 -12.78 18.10 17.21
N GLN A 83 -12.84 17.49 18.40
CA GLN A 83 -12.07 17.94 19.56
C GLN A 83 -10.56 17.93 19.32
N ASN A 84 -10.04 16.94 18.59
CA ASN A 84 -8.61 16.78 18.32
C ASN A 84 -8.20 17.15 16.88
N SER A 85 -9.07 17.85 16.15
CA SER A 85 -8.91 18.10 14.71
C SER A 85 -7.59 18.78 14.37
N VAL A 86 -7.21 19.80 15.15
CA VAL A 86 -5.94 20.53 14.98
C VAL A 86 -4.74 19.59 15.20
N ALA A 87 -4.77 18.79 16.27
CA ALA A 87 -3.68 17.86 16.59
C ALA A 87 -3.53 16.77 15.51
N ILE A 88 -4.65 16.22 15.02
CA ILE A 88 -4.67 15.21 13.96
C ILE A 88 -4.09 15.78 12.67
N ILE A 89 -4.59 16.95 12.22
CA ILE A 89 -4.14 17.57 10.96
C ILE A 89 -2.65 17.89 11.02
N LEU A 90 -2.19 18.53 12.10
CA LEU A 90 -0.78 18.86 12.27
C LEU A 90 0.09 17.60 12.32
N THR A 91 -0.32 16.58 13.07
CA THR A 91 0.44 15.33 13.18
C THR A 91 0.55 14.62 11.84
N VAL A 92 -0.55 14.52 11.07
CA VAL A 92 -0.55 13.90 9.74
C VAL A 92 0.33 14.67 8.77
N LEU A 93 0.19 16.01 8.68
CA LEU A 93 0.99 16.82 7.78
C LEU A 93 2.48 16.78 8.12
N ILE A 94 2.82 16.99 9.40
CA ILE A 94 4.21 17.04 9.84
C ILE A 94 4.86 15.66 9.69
N SER A 95 4.21 14.57 10.11
CA SER A 95 4.76 13.22 9.96
C SER A 95 4.96 12.84 8.49
N THR A 96 4.01 13.18 7.63
CA THR A 96 4.13 12.90 6.18
C THR A 96 5.29 13.67 5.56
N LEU A 97 5.44 14.96 5.87
CA LEU A 97 6.56 15.76 5.38
C LEU A 97 7.91 15.25 5.89
N ILE A 98 7.99 14.87 7.17
CA ILE A 98 9.21 14.30 7.75
C ILE A 98 9.57 12.99 7.05
N VAL A 99 8.64 12.04 6.95
CA VAL A 99 8.88 10.75 6.30
C VAL A 99 9.28 10.94 4.85
N LEU A 100 8.62 11.82 4.11
CA LEU A 100 8.93 12.11 2.71
C LEU A 100 10.34 12.70 2.55
N CYS A 101 10.69 13.69 3.37
CA CYS A 101 12.02 14.33 3.33
C CYS A 101 13.13 13.35 3.73
N LEU A 102 12.93 12.59 4.81
CA LEU A 102 13.91 11.60 5.26
C LEU A 102 14.10 10.49 4.22
N THR A 103 13.01 9.95 3.67
CA THR A 103 13.08 8.92 2.63
C THR A 103 13.79 9.45 1.39
N GLY A 104 13.48 10.67 0.95
CA GLY A 104 14.18 11.32 -0.16
C GLY A 104 15.69 11.43 0.09
N LYS A 105 16.09 11.94 1.26
CA LYS A 105 17.52 12.08 1.61
C LYS A 105 18.24 10.74 1.73
N ILE A 106 17.58 9.70 2.24
CA ILE A 106 18.16 8.35 2.31
C ILE A 106 18.37 7.81 0.90
N VAL A 107 17.39 7.97 0.01
CA VAL A 107 17.50 7.53 -1.39
C VAL A 107 18.62 8.28 -2.11
N ASP A 108 18.74 9.61 -1.94
CA ASP A 108 19.81 10.42 -2.54
C ASP A 108 21.21 10.05 -2.03
N GLN A 109 21.32 9.53 -0.81
CA GLN A 109 22.60 9.05 -0.26
C GLN A 109 22.97 7.66 -0.77
N VAL A 110 22.00 6.77 -0.94
CA VAL A 110 22.21 5.38 -1.35
C VAL A 110 22.36 5.27 -2.87
N LEU A 111 21.64 6.10 -3.64
CA LEU A 111 21.76 6.16 -5.09
C LEU A 111 22.85 7.18 -5.48
N PRO A 112 23.89 6.79 -6.24
CA PRO A 112 24.86 7.74 -6.78
C PRO A 112 24.14 8.77 -7.64
N ASN A 113 24.32 10.05 -7.31
CA ASN A 113 23.70 11.19 -7.98
C ASN A 113 23.68 11.04 -9.52
N PRO A 114 22.50 10.87 -10.17
CA PRO A 114 22.42 10.77 -11.62
C PRO A 114 22.80 12.08 -12.33
N ASP A 115 22.77 13.23 -11.64
CA ASP A 115 23.08 14.55 -12.23
C ASP A 115 24.57 14.82 -12.45
N LYS A 116 25.47 13.89 -12.07
CA LYS A 116 26.90 13.99 -12.39
C LYS A 116 27.32 13.34 -13.72
N LYS A 117 26.39 12.87 -14.55
CA LYS A 117 26.68 12.27 -15.87
C LYS A 117 26.12 13.03 -17.07
N VAL A 118 25.93 14.35 -16.97
CA VAL A 118 25.64 15.23 -18.12
C VAL A 118 26.52 16.48 -18.08
N THR A 119 27.84 16.31 -18.02
CA THR A 119 28.77 17.30 -18.57
C THR A 119 29.22 16.76 -19.92
N PRO A 120 28.86 17.40 -21.04
CA PRO A 120 29.44 17.06 -22.33
C PRO A 120 30.92 17.42 -22.25
N SER A 121 31.78 16.39 -22.25
CA SER A 121 33.16 16.52 -22.64
C SER A 121 33.21 16.56 -24.18
N ASP A 122 33.71 17.68 -24.68
CA ASP A 122 34.18 17.96 -26.04
C ASP A 122 33.12 18.34 -27.11
#